data_AF-B2IL02-F1
#
_entry.id   AF-B2IL02-F1
#
_cell.length_a   1.000
_cell.length_b   1.000
_cell.length_c   1.000
_cell.angle_alpha   90.00
_cell.angle_beta   90.00
_cell.angle_gamma   90.00
#
_symmetry.space_group_name_H-M   'P 1'
#
loop_
_entity.id
_entity.type
_entity.pdbx_description
1 polymer ?
#
loop_
_entity_poly.entity_id
_entity_poly.type
_entity_poly.pdbx_seq_one_letter_code
_entity_poly.pdbx_strand_id
1 'polypeptide(L)'
;MVELGKYSLAHVVEYQRRIDSADSLCALSHLTEEMCLSLGFPWFTLIRGKQLAKRDDRSILLTSYPQDWVDHVLKEKRHLDDPVHFAASRLVNGLSWNEIGQYVTLNSRQIETLESARRHGLNTGFTIPLRLDGFENAMFSMAKRKANVITSEERLLACLVGSVTFARAHALVTADAGIFTPVHLSPRQVDCVALLAKGYSDFEIARQLGISPETVREYITKARRSYGVKRRFQLAILAVRDGYLDLDDISSQRR
;
A
#
# COMPACT_ATOMS: atom_id res chain seq x y z
N MET A 1 22.47 8.58 14.63
CA MET A 1 21.48 7.49 14.79
C MET A 1 20.17 8.14 15.12
N VAL A 2 19.26 8.23 14.17
CA VAL A 2 17.91 8.76 14.41
C VAL A 2 17.16 7.66 15.15
N GLU A 3 16.70 7.92 16.37
CA GLU A 3 15.73 7.04 17.03
C GLU A 3 14.47 7.01 16.16
N LEU A 4 14.31 5.92 15.39
CA LEU A 4 13.08 5.61 14.66
C LEU A 4 11.96 5.51 15.70
N GLY A 5 11.09 6.52 15.69
CA GLY A 5 10.11 6.75 16.72
C GLY A 5 9.08 5.62 16.77
N LYS A 6 9.13 4.82 17.84
CA LYS A 6 8.08 3.92 18.32
C LYS A 6 7.70 2.72 17.42
N TYR A 7 7.95 2.74 16.11
CA TYR A 7 7.59 1.65 15.19
C TYR A 7 8.73 1.32 14.23
N SER A 8 9.33 0.14 14.35
CA SER A 8 10.43 -0.30 13.49
C SER A 8 9.97 -1.24 12.38
N LEU A 9 10.78 -1.36 11.33
CA LEU A 9 10.64 -2.41 10.30
C LEU A 9 10.47 -3.81 10.92
N ALA A 10 11.07 -4.05 12.10
CA ALA A 10 10.94 -5.31 12.82
C ALA A 10 9.49 -5.65 13.19
N HIS A 11 8.64 -4.67 13.54
CA HIS A 11 7.23 -4.92 13.80
C HIS A 11 6.49 -5.38 12.54
N VAL A 12 6.82 -4.81 11.38
CA VAL A 12 6.23 -5.22 10.10
C VAL A 12 6.70 -6.60 9.68
N VAL A 13 7.98 -6.92 9.89
CA VAL A 13 8.54 -8.26 9.64
C VAL A 13 7.87 -9.30 10.52
N GLU A 14 7.68 -9.00 11.81
CA GLU A 14 6.98 -9.91 12.72
C GLU A 14 5.51 -10.08 12.34
N TYR A 15 4.83 -8.98 12.00
CA TYR A 15 3.49 -9.04 11.45
C TYR A 15 3.41 -9.93 10.20
N GLN A 16 4.37 -9.81 9.27
CA GLN A 16 4.42 -10.66 8.08
C GLN A 16 4.49 -12.15 8.44
N ARG A 17 5.38 -12.54 9.38
CA ARG A 17 5.47 -13.93 9.85
C ARG A 17 4.15 -14.44 10.43
N ARG A 18 3.44 -13.59 11.18
CA ARG A 18 2.14 -13.94 11.75
C ARG A 18 1.10 -14.19 10.65
N ILE A 19 0.99 -13.29 9.67
CA ILE A 19 0.00 -13.44 8.60
C ILE A 19 0.29 -14.59 7.64
N ASP A 20 1.55 -15.04 7.52
CA ASP A 20 1.89 -16.21 6.72
C ASP A 20 1.20 -17.49 7.24
N SER A 21 0.87 -17.53 8.53
CA SER A 21 0.10 -18.61 9.15
C SER A 21 -1.43 -18.44 9.04
N ALA A 22 -1.93 -17.28 8.61
CA ALA A 22 -3.37 -16.99 8.55
C ALA A 22 -4.04 -17.80 7.44
N ASP A 23 -4.93 -18.74 7.78
CA ASP A 23 -5.58 -19.68 6.86
C ASP A 23 -6.86 -19.16 6.19
N SER A 24 -7.29 -17.96 6.55
CA SER A 24 -8.55 -17.37 6.12
C SER A 24 -8.47 -15.85 6.07
N LEU A 25 -9.33 -15.24 5.23
CA LEU A 25 -9.46 -13.78 5.19
C LEU A 25 -9.90 -13.18 6.52
N CYS A 26 -10.67 -13.94 7.32
CA CYS A 26 -11.09 -13.53 8.66
C CYS A 26 -9.89 -13.42 9.61
N ALA A 27 -9.07 -14.48 9.70
CA ALA A 27 -7.86 -14.49 10.52
C ALA A 27 -6.88 -13.38 10.08
N LEU A 28 -6.72 -13.20 8.77
CA LEU A 28 -5.91 -12.12 8.21
C LEU A 28 -6.44 -10.74 8.63
N SER A 29 -7.75 -10.50 8.51
CA SER A 29 -8.36 -9.23 8.89
C SER A 29 -8.08 -8.87 10.34
N HIS A 30 -8.16 -9.83 11.25
CA HIS A 30 -7.90 -9.61 12.67
C HIS A 30 -6.43 -9.25 12.94
N LEU A 31 -5.49 -9.99 12.35
CA LEU A 31 -4.06 -9.69 12.47
C LEU A 31 -3.70 -8.32 11.88
N THR A 32 -4.31 -7.95 10.75
CA THR A 32 -4.13 -6.62 10.15
C THR A 32 -4.68 -5.53 11.05
N GLU A 33 -5.84 -5.77 11.69
CA GLU A 33 -6.43 -4.84 12.65
C GLU A 33 -5.49 -4.56 13.82
N GLU A 34 -4.96 -5.62 14.45
CA GLU A 34 -3.99 -5.51 15.53
C GLU A 34 -2.74 -4.73 15.10
N MET A 35 -2.22 -5.02 13.90
CA MET A 35 -1.05 -4.32 13.38
C MET A 35 -1.33 -2.83 13.18
N CYS A 36 -2.44 -2.47 12.53
CA CYS A 36 -2.82 -1.07 12.33
C CYS A 36 -3.07 -0.36 13.66
N LEU A 37 -3.75 -1.01 14.61
CA LEU A 37 -3.95 -0.50 15.96
C LEU A 37 -2.62 -0.23 16.67
N SER A 38 -1.66 -1.15 16.57
CA SER A 38 -0.34 -0.98 17.16
C SER A 38 0.37 0.27 16.63
N LEU A 39 0.19 0.60 15.34
CA LEU A 39 0.72 1.80 14.70
C LEU A 39 -0.06 3.10 15.03
N GLY A 40 -1.12 3.03 15.82
CA GLY A 40 -1.99 4.17 16.15
C GLY A 40 -3.09 4.45 15.13
N PHE A 41 -3.39 3.49 14.24
CA PHE A 41 -4.44 3.56 13.24
C PHE A 41 -5.57 2.58 13.62
N PRO A 42 -6.62 3.06 14.32
CA PRO A 42 -7.73 2.19 14.73
C PRO A 42 -8.53 1.61 13.58
N TRP A 43 -8.36 2.13 12.37
CA TRP A 43 -9.14 1.75 11.21
C TRP A 43 -8.23 1.38 10.05
N PHE A 44 -8.59 0.30 9.35
CA PHE A 44 -8.01 -0.06 8.07
C PHE A 44 -9.07 -0.61 7.13
N THR A 45 -8.78 -0.57 5.84
CA THR A 45 -9.53 -1.33 4.84
C THR A 45 -8.60 -1.82 3.73
N LEU A 46 -8.77 -3.06 3.29
CA LEU A 46 -8.18 -3.63 2.08
C LEU A 46 -9.32 -4.04 1.15
N ILE A 47 -9.35 -3.45 -0.04
CA ILE A 47 -10.40 -3.72 -1.03
C ILE A 47 -9.77 -4.08 -2.35
N ARG A 48 -10.18 -5.21 -2.94
CA ARG A 48 -9.96 -5.56 -4.36
C ARG A 48 -11.30 -5.97 -4.95
N GLY A 49 -11.70 -5.30 -6.04
CA GLY A 49 -12.99 -5.55 -6.69
C GLY A 49 -13.77 -4.26 -6.91
N LYS A 50 -14.31 -4.04 -8.12
CA LYS A 50 -15.19 -2.89 -8.40
C LYS A 50 -16.61 -3.04 -7.81
N GLN A 51 -17.04 -4.26 -7.46
CA GLN A 51 -18.39 -4.53 -6.97
C GLN A 51 -18.33 -5.22 -5.61
N LEU A 52 -18.18 -4.44 -4.54
CA LEU A 52 -18.28 -4.96 -3.16
C LEU A 52 -19.57 -5.74 -2.90
N ALA A 53 -20.65 -5.41 -3.64
CA ALA A 53 -21.96 -6.06 -3.55
C ALA A 53 -22.07 -7.38 -4.32
N LYS A 54 -21.26 -7.61 -5.36
CA LYS A 54 -21.15 -8.90 -6.04
C LYS A 54 -19.82 -9.50 -5.64
N ARG A 55 -19.79 -10.11 -4.45
CA ARG A 55 -18.64 -10.91 -4.00
C ARG A 55 -18.42 -12.04 -5.00
N ASP A 56 -17.62 -11.79 -6.03
CA ASP A 56 -17.01 -12.83 -6.85
C ASP A 56 -15.99 -13.57 -5.98
N ASP A 57 -15.72 -14.84 -6.28
CA ASP A 57 -14.78 -15.72 -5.57
C ASP A 57 -13.36 -15.12 -5.52
N ARG A 58 -13.08 -14.10 -6.33
CA ARG A 58 -11.80 -13.38 -6.39
C ARG A 58 -11.78 -12.01 -5.68
N SER A 59 -12.88 -11.59 -5.07
CA SER A 59 -12.98 -10.29 -4.40
C SER A 59 -12.29 -10.32 -3.02
N ILE A 60 -11.67 -9.20 -2.61
CA ILE A 60 -11.12 -9.04 -1.25
C ILE A 60 -11.79 -7.84 -0.60
N LEU A 61 -12.32 -8.05 0.60
CA LEU A 61 -12.76 -6.98 1.50
C LEU A 61 -12.35 -7.37 2.92
N LEU A 62 -11.31 -6.71 3.44
CA LEU A 62 -10.94 -6.75 4.85
C LEU A 62 -11.15 -5.34 5.39
N THR A 63 -11.84 -5.17 6.50
CA THR A 63 -12.10 -3.83 7.03
C THR A 63 -12.38 -3.88 8.52
N SER A 64 -11.81 -2.93 9.25
CA SER A 64 -12.18 -2.64 10.65
C SER A 64 -13.04 -1.39 10.76
N TYR A 65 -13.43 -0.76 9.64
CA TYR A 65 -14.30 0.41 9.67
C TYR A 65 -15.60 0.12 10.45
N PRO A 66 -16.17 1.12 11.15
CA PRO A 66 -17.44 0.97 11.85
C PRO A 66 -18.52 0.35 10.95
N GLN A 67 -19.23 -0.66 11.47
CA GLN A 67 -20.18 -1.43 10.66
C GLN A 67 -21.34 -0.56 10.15
N ASP A 68 -21.82 0.36 10.97
CA ASP A 68 -22.84 1.37 10.60
C ASP A 68 -22.39 2.25 9.42
N TRP A 69 -21.12 2.64 9.39
CA TRP A 69 -20.52 3.34 8.26
C TRP A 69 -20.47 2.47 7.00
N VAL A 70 -20.00 1.22 7.13
CA VAL A 70 -19.93 0.27 6.01
C VAL A 70 -21.32 0.05 5.41
N ASP A 71 -22.32 -0.19 6.26
CA ASP A 71 -23.71 -0.42 5.86
C ASP A 71 -24.29 0.81 5.14
N HIS A 72 -24.03 2.02 5.66
CA HIS A 72 -24.45 3.27 5.02
C HIS A 72 -23.83 3.43 3.62
N VAL A 73 -22.51 3.23 3.48
CA VAL A 73 -21.79 3.35 2.20
C VAL A 73 -22.28 2.32 1.17
N LEU A 74 -22.57 1.10 1.60
CA LEU A 74 -23.10 0.04 0.74
C LEU A 74 -24.54 0.35 0.32
N LYS A 75 -25.42 0.67 1.27
CA LYS A 75 -26.84 0.98 1.04
C LYS A 75 -27.02 2.14 0.06
N GLU A 76 -26.24 3.20 0.23
CA GLU A 76 -26.32 4.41 -0.61
C GLU A 76 -25.43 4.34 -1.86
N LYS A 77 -24.77 3.19 -2.09
CA LYS A 77 -23.84 2.96 -3.21
C LYS A 77 -22.73 4.01 -3.31
N ARG A 78 -22.33 4.60 -2.17
CA ARG A 78 -21.29 5.65 -2.11
C ARG A 78 -19.90 5.12 -2.50
N HIS A 79 -19.66 3.82 -2.34
CA HIS A 79 -18.43 3.15 -2.77
C HIS A 79 -18.19 3.18 -4.30
N LEU A 80 -19.23 3.41 -5.12
CA LEU A 80 -19.10 3.49 -6.58
C LEU A 80 -18.51 4.82 -7.06
N ASP A 81 -18.62 5.86 -6.24
CA ASP A 81 -18.15 7.22 -6.52
C ASP A 81 -17.25 7.71 -5.36
N ASP A 82 -16.38 6.82 -4.88
CA ASP A 82 -15.45 7.13 -3.80
C ASP A 82 -14.31 8.05 -4.33
N PRO A 83 -14.23 9.32 -3.86
CA PRO A 83 -13.25 10.26 -4.37
C PRO A 83 -11.82 9.91 -3.91
N VAL A 84 -11.66 9.27 -2.74
CA VAL A 84 -10.36 8.83 -2.20
C VAL A 84 -9.80 7.74 -3.09
N HIS A 85 -10.60 6.72 -3.42
CA HIS A 85 -10.18 5.65 -4.32
C HIS A 85 -9.85 6.18 -5.72
N PHE A 86 -10.69 7.08 -6.25
CA PHE A 86 -10.45 7.71 -7.54
C PHE A 86 -9.12 8.47 -7.57
N ALA A 87 -8.87 9.35 -6.59
CA ALA A 87 -7.62 10.10 -6.49
C ALA A 87 -6.41 9.18 -6.27
N ALA A 88 -6.46 8.30 -5.27
CA ALA A 88 -5.37 7.39 -4.91
C ALA A 88 -4.97 6.47 -6.07
N SER A 89 -5.92 6.03 -6.89
CA SER A 89 -5.63 5.19 -8.05
C SER A 89 -4.61 5.80 -9.01
N ARG A 90 -4.53 7.13 -9.09
CA ARG A 90 -3.63 7.85 -10.01
C ARG A 90 -2.26 8.15 -9.40
N LEU A 91 -2.15 8.15 -8.07
CA LEU A 91 -0.92 8.48 -7.35
C LEU A 91 -0.02 7.26 -7.16
N VAL A 92 1.29 7.43 -7.30
CA VAL A 92 2.27 6.33 -7.19
C VAL A 92 2.58 5.97 -5.74
N ASN A 93 2.63 6.98 -4.87
CA ASN A 93 3.01 6.90 -3.47
C ASN A 93 1.81 6.82 -2.51
N GLY A 94 0.58 6.89 -3.00
CA GLY A 94 -0.63 6.95 -2.17
C GLY A 94 -1.15 8.37 -1.96
N LEU A 95 -2.23 8.50 -1.21
CA LEU A 95 -2.98 9.72 -0.99
C LEU A 95 -3.22 9.94 0.50
N SER A 96 -2.79 11.09 1.02
CA SER A 96 -3.32 11.60 2.29
C SER A 96 -4.72 12.18 2.05
N TRP A 97 -5.71 11.78 2.85
CA TRP A 97 -7.09 12.23 2.66
C TRP A 97 -7.25 13.75 2.80
N ASN A 98 -6.38 14.40 3.57
CA ASN A 98 -6.37 15.85 3.72
C ASN A 98 -5.84 16.58 2.46
N GLU A 99 -5.17 15.86 1.56
CA GLU A 99 -4.60 16.40 0.32
C GLU A 99 -5.53 16.16 -0.89
N ILE A 100 -6.68 15.50 -0.71
CA ILE A 100 -7.56 15.06 -1.82
C ILE A 100 -7.99 16.20 -2.75
N GLY A 101 -8.27 17.38 -2.20
CA GLY A 101 -8.69 18.55 -2.98
C GLY A 101 -7.64 19.09 -3.95
N GLN A 102 -6.38 18.67 -3.79
CA GLN A 102 -5.30 19.02 -4.73
C GLN A 102 -5.35 18.16 -6.01
N TYR A 103 -6.05 17.03 -5.97
CA TYR A 103 -6.06 16.04 -7.06
C TYR A 103 -7.42 15.90 -7.73
N VAL A 104 -8.51 16.26 -7.03
CA VAL A 104 -9.88 16.09 -7.49
C VAL A 104 -10.75 17.24 -6.99
N THR A 105 -11.52 17.83 -7.90
CA THR A 105 -12.63 18.73 -7.55
C THR A 105 -13.81 17.89 -7.07
N LEU A 106 -14.17 18.03 -5.80
CA LEU A 106 -15.23 17.23 -5.18
C LEU A 106 -16.61 17.80 -5.53
N ASN A 107 -17.56 16.93 -5.85
CA ASN A 107 -18.98 17.29 -5.93
C ASN A 107 -19.65 17.28 -4.54
N SER A 108 -20.84 17.85 -4.41
CA SER A 108 -21.55 17.94 -3.11
C SER A 108 -21.79 16.58 -2.45
N ARG A 109 -22.07 15.53 -3.22
CA ARG A 109 -22.28 14.17 -2.71
C ARG A 109 -20.99 13.55 -2.17
N GLN A 110 -19.87 13.78 -2.83
CA GLN A 110 -18.55 13.35 -2.39
C GLN A 110 -18.12 14.09 -1.12
N ILE A 111 -18.38 15.40 -1.04
CA ILE A 111 -18.12 16.20 0.18
C ILE A 111 -18.90 15.63 1.36
N GLU A 112 -20.21 15.44 1.20
CA GLU A 112 -21.08 14.86 2.24
C GLU A 112 -20.61 13.45 2.66
N THR A 113 -20.16 12.64 1.71
CA THR A 113 -19.61 11.31 1.99
C THR A 113 -18.38 11.39 2.91
N LEU A 114 -17.44 12.30 2.61
CA LEU A 114 -16.24 12.49 3.43
C LEU A 114 -16.59 13.07 4.81
N GLU A 115 -17.54 14.01 4.90
CA GLU A 115 -18.02 14.53 6.18
C GLU A 115 -18.72 13.46 7.02
N SER A 116 -19.51 12.58 6.39
CA SER A 116 -20.12 11.43 7.04
C SER A 116 -19.06 10.45 7.56
N ALA A 117 -18.04 10.14 6.76
CA ALA A 117 -16.90 9.31 7.20
C ALA A 117 -16.21 9.90 8.44
N ARG A 118 -15.97 11.22 8.46
CA ARG A 118 -15.38 11.93 9.62
C ARG A 118 -16.21 11.77 10.89
N ARG A 119 -17.54 11.83 10.79
CA ARG A 119 -18.45 11.62 11.94
C ARG A 119 -18.34 10.21 12.54
N HIS A 120 -17.97 9.21 11.74
CA HIS A 120 -17.70 7.84 12.20
C HIS A 120 -16.24 7.65 12.69
N GLY A 121 -15.45 8.72 12.75
CA GLY A 121 -14.06 8.68 13.21
C GLY A 121 -13.04 8.32 12.15
N LEU A 122 -13.43 8.28 10.87
CA LEU A 122 -12.53 8.14 9.71
C LEU A 122 -12.07 9.54 9.29
N ASN A 123 -11.29 10.20 10.15
CA ASN A 123 -11.00 11.61 10.02
C ASN A 123 -9.82 11.90 9.09
N THR A 124 -8.66 11.36 9.45
CA THR A 124 -7.46 11.45 8.63
C THR A 124 -6.98 10.05 8.31
N GLY A 125 -6.60 9.82 7.06
CA GLY A 125 -6.13 8.54 6.61
C GLY A 125 -5.20 8.65 5.41
N PHE A 126 -4.62 7.52 5.07
CA PHE A 126 -3.72 7.36 3.95
C PHE A 126 -4.12 6.13 3.15
N THR A 127 -4.32 6.32 1.84
CA THR A 127 -4.73 5.25 0.93
C THR A 127 -3.67 5.00 -0.12
N ILE A 128 -3.26 3.75 -0.29
CA ILE A 128 -2.29 3.32 -1.29
C ILE A 128 -2.98 2.42 -2.33
N PRO A 129 -2.66 2.60 -3.62
CA PRO A 129 -3.03 1.63 -4.64
C PRO A 129 -2.03 0.47 -4.66
N LEU A 130 -2.55 -0.76 -4.59
CA LEU A 130 -1.81 -2.00 -4.69
C LEU A 130 -2.15 -2.65 -6.04
N ARG A 131 -1.10 -2.98 -6.82
CA ARG A 131 -1.27 -3.40 -8.22
C ARG A 131 -0.43 -4.63 -8.49
N LEU A 132 -1.11 -5.74 -8.78
CA LEU A 132 -0.50 -6.95 -9.32
C LEU A 132 -0.82 -7.07 -10.80
N ASP A 133 0.12 -7.60 -11.57
CA ASP A 133 -0.12 -7.82 -12.99
C ASP A 133 -1.17 -8.91 -13.24
N GLY A 134 -2.03 -8.71 -14.24
CA GLY A 134 -3.17 -9.60 -14.51
C GLY A 134 -4.36 -9.50 -13.55
N PHE A 135 -4.30 -8.69 -12.48
CA PHE A 135 -5.38 -8.55 -11.49
C PHE A 135 -5.96 -7.14 -11.43
N GLU A 136 -7.20 -7.02 -10.91
CA GLU A 136 -7.80 -5.73 -10.60
C GLU A 136 -6.99 -4.97 -9.54
N ASN A 137 -7.04 -3.64 -9.59
CA ASN A 137 -6.39 -2.79 -8.60
C ASN A 137 -7.01 -3.04 -7.22
N ALA A 138 -6.15 -3.17 -6.22
CA ALA A 138 -6.54 -3.13 -4.83
C ALA A 138 -6.21 -1.76 -4.22
N MET A 139 -6.92 -1.41 -3.15
CA MET A 139 -6.66 -0.25 -2.32
C MET A 139 -6.47 -0.72 -0.89
N PHE A 140 -5.43 -0.21 -0.24
CA PHE A 140 -5.27 -0.36 1.21
C PHE A 140 -5.31 1.02 1.84
N SER A 141 -6.10 1.18 2.90
CA SER A 141 -6.14 2.43 3.66
C SER A 141 -5.95 2.17 5.14
N MET A 142 -5.27 3.11 5.80
CA MET A 142 -5.21 3.21 7.26
C MET A 142 -5.77 4.58 7.66
N ALA A 143 -6.56 4.63 8.74
CA ALA A 143 -7.18 5.86 9.21
C ALA A 143 -7.19 5.97 10.74
N LYS A 144 -7.19 7.22 11.20
CA LYS A 144 -7.18 7.60 12.62
C LYS A 144 -8.22 8.68 12.91
N ARG A 145 -8.72 8.67 14.15
CA ARG A 145 -9.76 9.60 14.64
C ARG A 145 -9.24 11.03 14.78
N LYS A 146 -7.98 11.18 15.19
CA LYS A 146 -7.33 12.48 15.37
C LYS A 146 -6.98 13.10 14.02
N ALA A 147 -7.29 14.39 13.86
CA ALA A 147 -7.01 15.17 12.65
C ALA A 147 -5.54 15.62 12.58
N ASN A 148 -4.60 14.67 12.69
CA ASN A 148 -3.17 14.94 12.64
C ASN A 148 -2.61 14.53 11.27
N VAL A 149 -1.61 15.27 10.79
CA VAL A 149 -0.90 14.96 9.54
C VAL A 149 -0.36 13.52 9.56
N ILE A 150 -0.45 12.84 8.41
CA ILE A 150 0.21 11.55 8.20
C ILE A 150 1.68 11.80 7.89
N THR A 151 2.58 11.34 8.77
CA THR A 151 4.03 11.51 8.62
C THR A 151 4.58 10.67 7.47
N SER A 152 5.76 11.01 6.94
CA SER A 152 6.40 10.20 5.88
C SER A 152 6.65 8.75 6.31
N GLU A 153 7.01 8.54 7.58
CA GLU A 153 7.19 7.22 8.17
C GLU A 153 5.87 6.43 8.20
N GLU A 154 4.77 7.05 8.66
CA GLU A 154 3.44 6.43 8.63
C GLU A 154 3.01 6.06 7.20
N ARG A 155 3.33 6.90 6.21
CA ARG A 155 3.07 6.60 4.78
C ARG A 155 3.84 5.35 4.33
N LEU A 156 5.12 5.23 4.67
CA LEU A 156 5.95 4.07 4.33
C LEU A 156 5.48 2.80 5.03
N LEU A 157 5.14 2.88 6.31
CA LEU A 157 4.59 1.77 7.08
C LEU A 157 3.25 1.29 6.48
N ALA A 158 2.36 2.20 6.09
CA ALA A 158 1.13 1.85 5.40
C ALA A 158 1.40 1.13 4.07
N CYS A 159 2.43 1.56 3.31
CA CYS A 159 2.88 0.89 2.10
C CYS A 159 3.31 -0.55 2.36
N LEU A 160 4.13 -0.78 3.39
CA LEU A 160 4.62 -2.12 3.73
C LEU A 160 3.49 -3.01 4.26
N VAL A 161 2.73 -2.57 5.27
CA VAL A 161 1.62 -3.32 5.86
C VAL A 161 0.59 -3.66 4.80
N GLY A 162 0.18 -2.70 3.98
CA GLY A 162 -0.78 -2.93 2.91
C GLY A 162 -0.26 -3.93 1.88
N SER A 163 1.01 -3.84 1.49
CA SER A 163 1.60 -4.74 0.50
C SER A 163 1.65 -6.20 0.99
N VAL A 164 2.10 -6.43 2.23
CA VAL A 164 2.17 -7.81 2.78
C VAL A 164 0.79 -8.38 3.10
N THR A 165 -0.14 -7.54 3.55
CA THR A 165 -1.53 -7.96 3.78
C THR A 165 -2.20 -8.37 2.47
N PHE A 166 -2.04 -7.55 1.43
CA PHE A 166 -2.60 -7.85 0.12
C PHE A 166 -1.98 -9.09 -0.50
N ALA A 167 -0.68 -9.30 -0.32
CA ALA A 167 0.01 -10.52 -0.74
C ALA A 167 -0.64 -11.77 -0.14
N ARG A 168 -0.86 -11.77 1.18
CA ARG A 168 -1.50 -12.90 1.86
C ARG A 168 -2.96 -13.06 1.45
N ALA A 169 -3.74 -11.98 1.41
CA ALA A 169 -5.14 -12.01 0.99
C ALA A 169 -5.30 -12.54 -0.44
N HIS A 170 -4.35 -12.20 -1.31
CA HIS A 170 -4.31 -12.72 -2.67
C HIS A 170 -4.15 -14.23 -2.68
N ALA A 171 -3.10 -14.76 -2.02
CA ALA A 171 -2.80 -16.19 -1.99
C ALA A 171 -3.97 -17.02 -1.44
N LEU A 172 -4.66 -16.50 -0.41
CA LEU A 172 -5.84 -17.15 0.17
C LEU A 172 -7.03 -17.25 -0.80
N VAL A 173 -7.14 -16.32 -1.75
CA VAL A 173 -8.29 -16.20 -2.65
C VAL A 173 -8.05 -16.86 -4.00
N THR A 174 -6.83 -16.87 -4.50
CA THR A 174 -6.51 -17.47 -5.81
C THR A 174 -5.99 -18.90 -5.71
N ALA A 175 -5.69 -19.40 -4.50
CA ALA A 175 -4.91 -20.62 -4.28
C ALA A 175 -3.55 -20.63 -5.03
N ASP A 176 -3.11 -19.47 -5.52
CA ASP A 176 -1.83 -19.25 -6.17
C ASP A 176 -0.87 -18.64 -5.15
N ALA A 177 -0.05 -19.51 -4.55
CA ALA A 177 1.02 -19.10 -3.66
C ALA A 177 2.23 -18.48 -4.41
N GLY A 178 2.24 -18.55 -5.75
CA GLY A 178 3.41 -18.29 -6.59
C GLY A 178 3.88 -16.84 -6.65
N ILE A 179 3.03 -15.87 -6.28
CA ILE A 179 3.32 -14.44 -6.46
C ILE A 179 4.24 -13.87 -5.35
N PHE A 180 4.48 -14.61 -4.26
CA PHE A 180 5.33 -14.16 -3.15
C PHE A 180 6.31 -15.22 -2.65
N THR A 181 6.86 -16.02 -3.57
CA THR A 181 8.13 -16.69 -3.31
C THR A 181 9.24 -15.64 -3.10
N PRO A 182 10.27 -15.92 -2.26
CA PRO A 182 11.38 -14.99 -2.08
C PRO A 182 11.96 -14.58 -3.43
N VAL A 183 11.87 -13.29 -3.75
CA VAL A 183 12.33 -12.78 -5.04
C VAL A 183 13.82 -12.51 -4.92
N HIS A 184 14.62 -13.37 -5.56
CA HIS A 184 16.06 -13.15 -5.62
C HIS A 184 16.40 -12.08 -6.67
N LEU A 185 16.78 -10.90 -6.19
CA LEU A 185 17.40 -9.88 -7.02
C LEU A 185 18.89 -10.18 -7.21
N SER A 186 19.38 -10.03 -8.44
CA SER A 186 20.82 -10.05 -8.69
C SER A 186 21.50 -8.82 -8.07
N PRO A 187 22.80 -8.88 -7.75
CA PRO A 187 23.52 -7.73 -7.19
C PRO A 187 23.33 -6.45 -8.02
N ARG A 188 23.34 -6.56 -9.35
CA ARG A 188 23.09 -5.42 -10.25
C ARG A 188 21.66 -4.88 -10.22
N GLN A 189 20.69 -5.76 -10.00
CA GLN A 189 19.32 -5.31 -9.77
C GLN A 189 19.20 -4.57 -8.44
N VAL A 190 19.85 -5.07 -7.38
CA VAL A 190 19.89 -4.39 -6.07
C VAL A 190 20.52 -3.01 -6.20
N ASP A 191 21.67 -2.87 -6.85
CA ASP A 191 22.34 -1.58 -7.10
C ASP A 191 21.39 -0.57 -7.79
N CYS A 192 20.70 -1.01 -8.85
CA CYS A 192 19.76 -0.17 -9.59
C CYS A 192 18.55 0.22 -8.73
N VAL A 193 17.99 -0.72 -7.96
CA VAL A 193 16.80 -0.50 -7.13
C VAL A 193 17.14 0.41 -5.93
N ALA A 194 18.36 0.32 -5.37
CA ALA A 194 18.83 1.21 -4.31
C ALA A 194 18.91 2.67 -4.76
N LEU A 195 19.49 2.93 -5.93
CA LEU A 195 19.57 4.29 -6.47
C LEU A 195 18.19 4.80 -6.90
N LEU A 196 17.35 3.92 -7.45
CA LEU A 196 15.95 4.22 -7.75
C LEU A 196 15.17 4.63 -6.49
N ALA A 197 15.36 3.92 -5.37
CA ALA A 197 14.71 4.23 -4.10
C ALA A 197 15.06 5.64 -3.60
N LYS A 198 16.32 6.05 -3.82
CA LYS A 198 16.85 7.39 -3.53
C LYS A 198 16.37 8.50 -4.47
N GLY A 199 15.56 8.16 -5.48
CA GLY A 199 14.97 9.11 -6.42
C GLY A 199 15.81 9.40 -7.67
N TYR A 200 16.87 8.63 -7.93
CA TYR A 200 17.68 8.84 -9.14
C TYR A 200 16.91 8.41 -10.40
N SER A 201 17.07 9.19 -11.47
CA SER A 201 16.56 8.83 -12.80
C SER A 201 17.39 7.72 -13.46
N ASP A 202 16.82 7.02 -14.45
CA ASP A 202 17.54 5.94 -15.16
C ASP A 202 18.90 6.40 -15.72
N PHE A 203 19.00 7.67 -16.14
CA PHE A 203 20.22 8.26 -16.67
C PHE A 203 21.27 8.50 -15.57
N GLU A 204 20.84 9.00 -14.41
CA GLU A 204 21.77 9.23 -13.30
C GLU A 204 22.25 7.90 -12.70
N ILE A 205 21.35 6.91 -12.58
CA ILE A 205 21.69 5.54 -12.19
C ILE A 205 22.72 4.95 -13.16
N ALA A 206 22.48 5.07 -14.46
CA ALA A 206 23.38 4.60 -15.51
C ALA A 206 24.78 5.23 -15.38
N ARG A 207 24.84 6.54 -15.20
CA ARG A 207 26.09 7.28 -14.99
C ARG A 207 26.81 6.82 -13.73
N GLN A 208 26.09 6.59 -12.63
CA GLN A 208 26.68 6.20 -11.35
C GLN A 208 27.19 4.76 -11.34
N LEU A 209 26.53 3.87 -12.08
CA LEU A 209 26.89 2.45 -12.16
C LEU A 209 27.80 2.11 -13.36
N GLY A 210 28.07 3.07 -14.24
CA GLY A 210 28.92 2.87 -15.43
C GLY A 210 28.30 1.95 -16.48
N ILE A 211 26.97 1.98 -16.64
CA ILE A 211 26.21 1.15 -17.60
C ILE A 211 25.28 2.03 -18.47
N SER A 212 24.61 1.47 -19.48
CA SER A 212 23.67 2.25 -20.29
C SER A 212 22.31 2.47 -19.59
N PRO A 213 21.59 3.58 -19.87
CA PRO A 213 20.22 3.79 -19.39
C PRO A 213 19.26 2.66 -19.79
N GLU A 214 19.47 2.05 -20.96
CA GLU A 214 18.72 0.90 -21.45
C GLU A 214 18.93 -0.32 -20.54
N THR A 215 20.18 -0.56 -20.12
CA THR A 215 20.53 -1.65 -19.20
C THR A 215 19.88 -1.44 -17.83
N VAL A 216 19.88 -0.20 -17.32
CA VAL A 216 19.17 0.15 -16.07
C VAL A 216 17.67 -0.16 -16.17
N ARG A 217 17.02 0.27 -17.27
CA ARG A 217 15.60 -0.01 -17.50
C ARG A 217 15.30 -1.49 -17.56
N GLU A 218 16.19 -2.27 -18.17
CA GLU A 218 16.06 -3.72 -18.24
C GLU A 218 16.15 -4.35 -16.84
N TYR A 219 17.15 -3.99 -16.03
CA TYR A 219 17.29 -4.50 -14.66
C TYR A 219 16.07 -4.16 -13.80
N ILE A 220 15.61 -2.90 -13.80
CA ILE A 220 14.42 -2.47 -13.05
C ILE A 220 13.16 -3.19 -13.56
N THR A 221 13.04 -3.41 -14.88
CA THR A 221 11.88 -4.10 -15.45
C THR A 221 11.86 -5.59 -15.10
N LYS A 222 13.01 -6.27 -15.14
CA LYS A 222 13.13 -7.65 -14.68
C LYS A 222 12.81 -7.75 -13.19
N ALA A 223 13.37 -6.88 -12.35
CA ALA A 223 13.08 -6.84 -10.92
C ALA A 223 11.57 -6.65 -10.65
N ARG A 224 10.93 -5.67 -11.31
CA ARG A 224 9.46 -5.47 -11.21
C ARG A 224 8.67 -6.73 -11.59
N ARG A 225 9.05 -7.40 -12.68
CA ARG A 225 8.41 -8.64 -13.12
C ARG A 225 8.57 -9.76 -12.09
N SER A 226 9.77 -9.93 -11.53
CA SER A 226 10.02 -10.94 -10.50
C SER A 226 9.15 -10.71 -9.25
N TYR A 227 8.90 -9.45 -8.88
CA TYR A 227 7.98 -9.09 -7.78
C TYR A 227 6.50 -9.00 -8.18
N GLY A 228 6.15 -9.19 -9.45
CA GLY A 228 4.77 -9.04 -9.93
C GLY A 228 4.19 -7.62 -9.84
N VAL A 229 5.03 -6.59 -9.61
CA VAL A 229 4.58 -5.20 -9.39
C VAL A 229 4.72 -4.34 -10.64
N LYS A 230 3.77 -3.42 -10.81
CA LYS A 230 3.80 -2.48 -11.96
C LYS A 230 4.65 -1.25 -11.69
N ARG A 231 4.68 -0.76 -10.45
CA ARG A 231 5.28 0.54 -10.11
C ARG A 231 6.66 0.42 -9.48
N ARG A 232 7.55 1.33 -9.85
CA ARG A 232 8.92 1.46 -9.33
C ARG A 232 8.96 1.67 -7.82
N PHE A 233 8.03 2.47 -7.29
CA PHE A 233 7.92 2.68 -5.85
C PHE A 233 7.53 1.39 -5.09
N GLN A 234 6.59 0.61 -5.62
CA GLN A 234 6.23 -0.70 -5.04
C GLN A 234 7.43 -1.65 -5.03
N LEU A 235 8.25 -1.64 -6.09
CA LEU A 235 9.49 -2.42 -6.12
C LEU A 235 10.44 -2.01 -5.00
N ALA A 236 10.66 -0.71 -4.77
CA ALA A 236 11.52 -0.24 -3.68
C ALA A 236 10.99 -0.67 -2.31
N ILE A 237 9.68 -0.55 -2.08
CA ILE A 237 9.03 -0.98 -0.83
C ILE A 237 9.20 -2.49 -0.59
N LEU A 238 9.04 -3.31 -1.63
CA LEU A 238 9.24 -4.75 -1.51
C LEU A 238 10.71 -5.14 -1.34
N ALA A 239 11.64 -4.38 -1.93
CA ALA A 239 13.07 -4.56 -1.71
C ALA A 239 13.48 -4.25 -0.26
N VAL A 240 12.85 -3.25 0.39
CA VAL A 240 13.01 -3.02 1.84
C VAL A 240 12.47 -4.19 2.65
N ARG A 241 11.27 -4.69 2.32
CA ARG A 241 10.66 -5.85 2.98
C ARG A 241 11.60 -7.07 2.96
N ASP A 242 12.23 -7.33 1.81
CA ASP A 242 13.13 -8.48 1.62
C ASP A 242 14.57 -8.23 2.11
N GLY A 243 14.82 -7.07 2.75
CA GLY A 243 16.11 -6.73 3.36
C GLY A 243 17.20 -6.33 2.36
N TYR A 244 16.84 -6.06 1.11
CA TYR A 244 17.79 -5.54 0.12
C TYR A 244 18.11 -4.06 0.33
N LEU A 245 17.19 -3.31 0.93
CA LEU A 245 17.28 -1.87 1.18
C LEU A 245 16.87 -1.55 2.62
N ASP A 246 17.31 -0.39 3.12
CA ASP A 246 16.81 0.18 4.36
C ASP A 246 15.63 1.14 4.08
N LEU A 247 14.75 1.36 5.06
CA LEU A 247 13.69 2.37 4.99
C LEU A 247 14.24 3.78 4.73
N ASP A 248 15.43 4.07 5.25
CA ASP A 248 16.14 5.33 5.05
C ASP A 248 16.52 5.58 3.59
N ASP A 249 16.68 4.52 2.78
CA ASP A 249 16.93 4.65 1.34
C ASP A 249 15.72 5.18 0.58
N ILE A 250 14.50 5.02 1.12
CA ILE A 250 13.24 5.51 0.51
C ILE A 250 12.83 6.86 1.11
N SER A 251 13.02 7.07 2.41
CA SER A 251 12.63 8.32 3.08
C SER A 251 13.50 9.52 2.65
N SER A 252 14.71 9.26 2.15
CA SER A 252 15.69 10.26 1.69
C SER A 252 15.45 10.77 0.26
N GLN A 253 14.24 10.60 -0.31
CA GLN A 253 13.94 11.09 -1.66
C GLN A 253 14.30 12.57 -1.80
N ARG A 254 15.16 12.87 -2.79
CA ARG A 254 15.49 14.24 -3.16
C ARG A 254 14.20 14.97 -3.57
N ARG A 255 13.88 16.06 -2.88
CA ARG A 255 12.81 16.99 -3.25
C ARG A 255 13.08 17.62 -4.60
#